data_AF-A0A8S2Z6X9-F1
#
_entry.id   AF-A0A8S2Z6X9-F1
#
_cell.length_a   1.000
_cell.length_b   1.000
_cell.length_c   1.000
_cell.angle_alpha   90.00
_cell.angle_beta   90.00
_cell.angle_gamma   90.00
#
_symmetry.space_group_name_H-M   'P 1'
#
loop_
_entity.id
_entity.type
_entity.pdbx_description
1 polymer ?
#
loop_
_entity_poly.entity_id
_entity_poly.type
_entity_poly.pdbx_seq_one_letter_code
_entity_poly.pdbx_strand_id
1 'polypeptide(L)'
;MELIIDTLSNTDDKYIKLTDYVITTYISGKFDIQFWNLYDTIGVRPHTNNHVEEWHRVQNSKLSTHPNIWMWVKNMQKEEEDARYNREQELFQGLPSKKIAKSSIILEEQLIAAKQRYEITKDIESYKRSTRRKAYCSLHEHEKSNNDTDSD
;
A
#
# COMPACT_ATOMS: atom_id res chain seq x y z
N MET A 1 -21.88 -12.80 -31.91
CA MET A 1 -22.99 -12.15 -31.19
C MET A 1 -23.33 -12.91 -29.91
N GLU A 2 -23.30 -14.25 -29.90
CA GLU A 2 -23.50 -15.06 -28.69
C GLU A 2 -22.44 -14.83 -27.59
N LEU A 3 -21.15 -14.66 -27.93
CA LEU A 3 -20.08 -14.38 -26.95
C LEU A 3 -20.25 -13.04 -26.19
N ILE A 4 -20.94 -12.07 -26.77
CA ILE A 4 -21.16 -10.74 -26.15
C ILE A 4 -22.33 -10.83 -25.16
N ILE A 5 -23.37 -11.59 -25.50
CA ILE A 5 -24.52 -11.81 -24.62
C ILE A 5 -24.09 -12.63 -23.39
N ASP A 6 -23.21 -13.62 -23.58
CA ASP A 6 -22.72 -14.49 -22.50
C ASP A 6 -21.69 -13.78 -21.58
N THR A 7 -20.98 -12.78 -22.10
CA THR A 7 -20.12 -11.92 -21.28
C THR A 7 -20.92 -10.85 -20.53
N LEU A 8 -21.97 -10.30 -21.15
CA LEU A 8 -22.88 -9.34 -20.51
C LEU A 8 -23.78 -10.00 -19.44
N SER A 9 -24.25 -11.24 -19.66
CA SER A 9 -25.02 -12.01 -18.65
C SER A 9 -24.16 -12.40 -17.44
N ASN A 10 -22.88 -12.73 -17.66
CA ASN A 10 -21.89 -13.02 -16.62
C ASN A 10 -21.38 -11.75 -15.91
N THR A 11 -21.78 -10.57 -16.36
CA THR A 11 -21.43 -9.30 -15.70
C THR A 11 -22.22 -9.15 -14.41
N ASP A 12 -23.48 -9.60 -14.38
CA ASP A 12 -24.34 -9.57 -13.18
C ASP A 12 -23.82 -10.52 -12.10
N ASP A 13 -23.41 -11.74 -12.47
CA ASP A 13 -22.82 -12.70 -11.50
C ASP A 13 -21.48 -12.21 -10.92
N LYS A 14 -20.63 -11.59 -11.75
CA LYS A 14 -19.38 -10.98 -11.29
C LYS A 14 -19.65 -9.78 -10.40
N TYR A 15 -20.65 -8.97 -10.74
CA TYR A 15 -21.08 -7.84 -9.94
C TYR A 15 -21.61 -8.29 -8.58
N ILE A 16 -22.47 -9.31 -8.55
CA ILE A 16 -23.01 -9.89 -7.31
C ILE A 16 -21.88 -10.43 -6.43
N LYS A 17 -20.93 -11.19 -7.01
CA LYS A 17 -19.76 -11.69 -6.26
C LYS A 17 -18.90 -10.56 -5.70
N LEU A 18 -18.72 -9.48 -6.46
CA LEU A 18 -17.99 -8.30 -6.00
C LEU A 18 -18.75 -7.60 -4.87
N THR A 19 -20.06 -7.39 -5.01
CA THR A 19 -20.87 -6.76 -3.96
C THR A 19 -20.90 -7.61 -2.71
N ASP A 20 -21.03 -8.93 -2.82
CA ASP A 20 -20.96 -9.84 -1.68
C ASP A 20 -19.58 -9.79 -1.02
N TYR A 21 -18.49 -9.78 -1.79
CA TYR A 21 -17.15 -9.63 -1.24
C TYR A 21 -16.99 -8.29 -0.49
N VAL A 22 -17.45 -7.19 -1.09
CA VAL A 22 -17.37 -5.85 -0.48
C VAL A 22 -18.22 -5.79 0.79
N ILE A 23 -19.46 -6.26 0.73
CA ILE A 23 -20.37 -6.27 1.88
C ILE A 23 -19.75 -7.13 2.98
N THR A 24 -19.38 -8.38 2.69
CA THR A 24 -18.87 -9.31 3.69
C THR A 24 -17.52 -8.89 4.28
N THR A 25 -16.65 -8.26 3.49
CA THR A 25 -15.27 -7.93 3.92
C THR A 25 -15.13 -6.52 4.48
N TYR A 26 -15.90 -5.55 4.00
CA TYR A 26 -15.73 -4.13 4.34
C TYR A 26 -16.91 -3.54 5.12
N ILE A 27 -18.12 -4.04 4.90
CA ILE A 27 -19.35 -3.50 5.54
C ILE A 27 -19.76 -4.36 6.74
N SER A 28 -19.68 -5.69 6.60
CA SER A 28 -20.22 -6.68 7.51
C SER A 28 -19.13 -7.51 8.22
N GLY A 29 -17.84 -7.26 7.96
CA GLY A 29 -16.78 -8.15 8.47
C GLY A 29 -15.42 -7.51 8.75
N LYS A 30 -14.67 -8.26 9.59
CA LYS A 30 -13.26 -8.24 10.04
C LYS A 30 -12.59 -6.92 10.48
N PHE A 31 -12.88 -5.79 9.86
CA PHE A 31 -12.19 -4.53 10.15
C PHE A 31 -13.20 -3.49 10.65
N ASP A 32 -12.87 -2.87 11.79
CA ASP A 32 -13.69 -1.79 12.35
C ASP A 32 -13.85 -0.65 11.34
N ILE A 33 -15.02 -0.04 11.26
CA ILE A 33 -15.29 1.08 10.35
C ILE A 33 -14.35 2.26 10.61
N GLN A 34 -13.85 2.38 11.84
CA GLN A 34 -12.83 3.37 12.22
C GLN A 34 -11.51 3.18 11.45
N PHE A 35 -11.18 1.94 11.03
CA PHE A 35 -10.00 1.65 10.21
C PHE A 35 -10.06 2.35 8.84
N TRP A 36 -11.27 2.53 8.31
CA TRP A 36 -11.50 3.17 7.02
C TRP A 36 -11.61 4.70 7.11
N ASN A 37 -11.74 5.25 8.32
CA ASN A 37 -11.66 6.68 8.53
C ASN A 37 -10.19 7.15 8.48
N LEU A 38 -9.75 7.57 7.30
CA LEU A 38 -8.39 8.07 7.11
C LEU A 38 -8.11 9.34 7.93
N TYR A 39 -9.12 10.17 8.19
CA TYR A 39 -8.96 11.43 8.90
C TYR A 39 -8.63 11.21 10.38
N ASP A 40 -9.37 10.33 11.05
CA ASP A 40 -9.16 10.04 12.47
C ASP A 40 -7.85 9.30 12.71
N THR A 41 -7.40 8.51 11.72
CA THR A 41 -6.21 7.65 11.83
C THR A 41 -4.90 8.33 11.39
N ILE A 42 -4.91 9.60 10.94
CA ILE A 42 -3.67 10.35 10.62
C ILE A 42 -2.71 10.33 11.82
N GLY A 43 -1.51 9.77 11.63
CA GLY A 43 -0.43 9.68 12.62
C GLY A 43 -0.50 8.47 13.58
N VAL A 44 -1.54 7.64 13.47
CA VAL A 44 -1.72 6.44 14.32
C VAL A 44 -1.99 5.19 13.48
N ARG A 45 -2.29 5.37 12.18
CA ARG A 45 -2.70 4.28 11.29
C ARG A 45 -1.59 3.23 11.15
N PRO A 46 -1.89 1.93 11.40
CA PRO A 46 -0.98 0.87 10.97
C PRO A 46 -0.86 0.93 9.44
N HIS A 47 0.37 0.94 8.92
CA HIS A 47 0.61 1.02 7.47
C HIS A 47 -0.23 -0.05 6.73
N THR A 48 -0.75 0.31 5.56
CA THR A 48 -1.59 -0.58 4.74
C THR A 48 -0.89 -1.89 4.41
N ASN A 49 -1.67 -2.84 3.90
CA ASN A 49 -1.19 -4.06 3.26
C ASN A 49 -0.18 -3.83 2.11
N ASN A 50 0.18 -2.57 1.82
CA ASN A 50 1.31 -2.18 0.99
C ASN A 50 2.58 -2.97 1.33
N HIS A 51 2.81 -3.36 2.60
CA HIS A 51 3.99 -4.18 2.89
C HIS A 51 3.91 -5.58 2.27
N VAL A 52 2.72 -6.19 2.15
CA VAL A 52 2.50 -7.49 1.51
C VAL A 52 2.51 -7.35 0.00
N GLU A 53 1.89 -6.29 -0.53
CA GLU A 53 1.92 -5.99 -1.96
C GLU A 53 3.35 -5.70 -2.44
N GLU A 54 4.09 -4.91 -1.67
CA GLU A 54 5.51 -4.63 -1.90
C GLU A 54 6.35 -5.90 -1.76
N TRP A 55 6.05 -6.75 -0.77
CA TRP A 55 6.71 -8.04 -0.63
C TRP A 55 6.46 -8.91 -1.87
N HIS A 56 5.22 -9.07 -2.33
CA HIS A 56 4.91 -9.77 -3.58
C HIS A 56 5.61 -9.16 -4.79
N ARG A 57 5.67 -7.83 -4.90
CA ARG A 57 6.37 -7.12 -5.98
C ARG A 57 7.87 -7.45 -5.99
N VAL A 58 8.51 -7.39 -4.83
CA VAL A 58 9.94 -7.72 -4.67
C VAL A 58 10.20 -9.20 -4.93
N GLN A 59 9.30 -10.10 -4.52
CA GLN A 59 9.43 -11.52 -4.84
C GLN A 59 9.31 -11.78 -6.34
N ASN A 60 8.32 -11.17 -6.99
CA ASN A 60 8.14 -11.27 -8.43
C ASN A 60 9.31 -10.68 -9.22
N SER A 61 10.02 -9.67 -8.70
CA SER A 61 11.22 -9.14 -9.36
C SER A 61 12.47 -9.99 -9.13
N LYS A 62 12.56 -10.71 -7.99
CA LYS A 62 13.68 -11.62 -7.67
C LYS A 62 13.56 -12.98 -8.34
N LEU A 63 12.34 -13.41 -8.66
CA LEU A 63 12.06 -14.66 -9.34
C LEU A 63 12.04 -14.43 -10.85
N SER A 64 12.68 -15.30 -11.62
CA SER A 64 12.52 -15.28 -13.08
C SER A 64 11.07 -15.59 -13.46
N THR A 65 10.64 -15.23 -14.67
CA THR A 65 9.27 -15.45 -15.18
C THR A 65 8.79 -16.91 -15.05
N HIS A 66 9.72 -17.87 -14.96
CA HIS A 66 9.46 -19.29 -14.71
C HIS A 66 10.50 -19.88 -13.74
N PRO A 67 10.38 -19.65 -12.43
CA PRO A 67 11.33 -20.17 -11.46
C PRO A 67 11.04 -21.66 -11.23
N ASN A 68 12.08 -22.49 -11.20
CA ASN A 68 11.94 -23.83 -10.62
C ASN A 68 11.59 -23.68 -9.13
N ILE A 69 10.74 -24.58 -8.59
CA ILE A 69 10.37 -24.62 -7.17
C ILE A 69 11.60 -24.53 -6.26
N TRP A 70 12.70 -25.18 -6.63
CA TRP A 70 13.96 -25.10 -5.88
C TRP A 70 14.59 -23.71 -5.83
N MET A 71 14.42 -22.90 -6.88
CA MET A 71 14.87 -21.51 -6.90
C MET A 71 14.02 -20.66 -5.96
N TRP A 72 12.70 -20.90 -5.96
CA TRP A 72 11.79 -20.25 -5.02
C TRP A 72 12.15 -20.57 -3.56
N VAL A 73 12.38 -21.86 -3.23
CA VAL A 73 12.80 -22.29 -1.88
C VAL A 73 14.10 -21.61 -1.45
N LYS A 74 15.11 -21.53 -2.34
CA LYS A 74 16.37 -20.84 -2.04
C LYS A 74 16.18 -19.35 -1.77
N ASN A 75 15.32 -18.68 -2.53
CA ASN A 75 15.01 -17.27 -2.31
C ASN A 75 14.30 -17.04 -0.97
N MET A 76 13.37 -17.93 -0.59
CA MET A 76 12.72 -17.89 0.72
C MET A 76 13.71 -18.08 1.88
N GLN A 77 14.62 -19.06 1.77
CA GLN A 77 15.66 -19.30 2.77
C GLN A 77 16.57 -18.08 2.96
N LYS A 78 16.99 -17.46 1.85
CA LYS A 78 17.81 -16.25 1.89
C LYS A 78 17.07 -15.09 2.55
N GLU A 79 15.80 -14.90 2.22
CA GLU A 79 14.99 -13.84 2.83
C GLU A 79 14.78 -14.05 4.34
N GLU A 80 14.60 -15.30 4.77
CA GLU A 80 14.55 -15.64 6.19
C GLU A 80 15.87 -15.32 6.90
N GLU A 81 17.00 -15.68 6.29
CA GLU A 81 18.34 -15.38 6.82
C GLU A 81 18.57 -13.87 6.93
N ASP A 82 18.27 -13.11 5.88
CA ASP A 82 18.36 -11.64 5.87
C ASP A 82 17.44 -11.04 6.95
N ALA A 83 16.23 -11.57 7.14
CA ALA A 83 15.30 -11.10 8.15
C ALA A 83 15.78 -11.40 9.58
N ARG A 84 16.35 -12.59 9.82
CA ARG A 84 16.94 -12.97 11.11
C ARG A 84 18.13 -12.08 11.45
N TYR A 85 19.05 -11.90 10.51
CA TYR A 85 20.21 -11.03 10.68
C TYR A 85 19.80 -9.59 11.01
N ASN A 86 18.83 -9.04 10.28
CA ASN A 86 18.32 -7.69 10.54
C ASN A 86 17.70 -7.57 11.94
N ARG A 87 16.91 -8.56 12.38
CA ARG A 87 16.32 -8.57 13.72
C ARG A 87 17.41 -8.63 14.81
N GLU A 88 18.42 -9.46 14.64
CA GLU A 88 19.53 -9.57 15.60
C GLU A 88 20.30 -8.25 15.71
N GLN A 89 20.54 -7.59 14.58
CA GLN A 89 21.15 -6.26 14.56
C GLN A 89 20.28 -5.20 15.25
N GLU A 90 18.96 -5.24 15.05
CA GLU A 90 18.02 -4.34 15.74
C GLU A 90 18.04 -4.53 17.26
N LEU A 91 18.06 -5.78 17.71
CA LEU A 91 18.16 -6.11 19.15
C LEU A 91 19.49 -5.64 19.74
N PHE A 92 20.59 -5.76 19.01
CA PHE A 92 21.91 -5.34 19.47
C PHE A 92 22.07 -3.82 19.50
N GLN A 93 21.59 -3.11 18.47
CA GLN A 93 21.75 -1.67 18.32
C GLN A 93 20.65 -0.85 18.99
N GLY A 94 19.51 -1.49 19.32
CA GLY A 94 18.32 -0.81 19.84
C GLY A 94 17.65 0.14 18.83
N LEU A 95 18.03 0.07 17.55
CA LEU A 95 17.57 0.91 16.46
C LEU A 95 17.04 0.05 15.31
N PRO A 96 16.03 0.49 14.56
CA PRO A 96 15.51 -0.26 13.42
C PRO A 96 16.58 -0.38 12.31
N SER A 97 16.69 -1.57 11.71
CA SER A 97 17.66 -1.88 10.65
C SER A 97 17.31 -1.15 9.35
N LYS A 98 16.00 -1.04 9.06
CA LYS A 98 15.51 -0.29 7.90
C LYS A 98 15.25 1.17 8.26
N LYS A 99 16.01 2.07 7.63
CA LYS A 99 15.75 3.51 7.70
C LYS A 99 14.46 3.83 6.97
N ILE A 100 13.50 4.44 7.67
CA ILE A 100 12.32 5.03 7.03
C ILE A 100 12.80 6.22 6.18
N ALA A 101 12.28 6.33 4.96
CA ALA A 101 12.63 7.44 4.08
C ALA A 101 12.24 8.77 4.73
N LYS A 102 13.18 9.74 4.76
CA LYS A 102 12.95 11.07 5.34
C LYS A 102 11.72 11.76 4.75
N SER A 103 11.47 11.56 3.45
CA SER A 103 10.29 12.08 2.76
C SER A 103 8.98 11.56 3.35
N SER A 104 8.92 10.28 3.74
CA SER A 104 7.74 9.69 4.37
C SER A 104 7.48 10.28 5.76
N ILE A 105 8.54 10.47 6.55
CA ILE A 105 8.45 11.09 7.89
C ILE A 105 7.94 12.53 7.75
N ILE A 106 8.56 13.31 6.86
CA ILE A 106 8.16 14.70 6.60
C ILE A 106 6.70 14.77 6.11
N LEU A 107 6.29 13.84 5.25
CA LEU A 107 4.92 13.79 4.75
C LEU A 107 3.92 13.54 5.89
N GLU A 108 4.22 12.60 6.78
CA GLU A 108 3.39 12.27 7.93
C GLU A 108 3.28 13.44 8.91
N GLU A 109 4.40 14.07 9.27
CA GLU A 109 4.43 15.29 10.09
C GLU A 109 3.56 16.40 9.50
N GLN A 110 3.65 16.59 8.18
CA GLN A 110 2.85 17.60 7.50
C GLN A 110 1.35 17.27 7.47
N LEU A 111 0.97 16.00 7.38
CA LEU A 111 -0.43 15.57 7.44
C LEU A 111 -1.00 15.80 8.85
N ILE A 112 -0.22 15.47 9.89
CA ILE A 112 -0.58 15.74 11.29
C ILE A 112 -0.78 17.25 11.50
N ALA A 113 0.16 18.07 11.02
CA ALA A 113 0.04 19.53 11.13
C ALA A 113 -1.18 20.08 10.38
N ALA A 114 -1.49 19.53 9.19
CA ALA A 114 -2.69 19.92 8.43
C ALA A 114 -3.98 19.58 9.19
N LYS A 115 -4.05 18.39 9.81
CA LYS A 115 -5.16 17.98 10.67
C LYS A 115 -5.33 18.93 11.85
N GLN A 116 -4.26 19.19 12.60
CA GLN A 116 -4.29 20.11 13.76
C GLN A 116 -4.77 21.50 13.38
N ARG A 117 -4.32 22.04 12.25
CA ARG A 117 -4.78 23.35 11.76
C ARG A 117 -6.28 23.34 11.46
N TYR A 118 -6.75 22.30 10.77
CA TYR A 118 -8.17 22.18 10.45
C TYR A 118 -9.05 22.07 11.70
N GLU A 119 -8.63 21.33 12.73
CA GLU A 119 -9.38 21.27 14.00
C GLU A 119 -9.57 22.66 14.64
N ILE A 120 -8.60 23.56 14.45
CA ILE A 120 -8.65 24.93 14.98
C ILE A 120 -9.50 25.86 14.09
N THR A 121 -9.20 25.94 12.79
CA THR A 121 -9.87 26.90 11.90
C THR A 121 -11.21 26.42 11.35
N LYS A 122 -11.43 25.11 11.29
CA LYS A 122 -12.57 24.45 10.61
C LYS A 122 -12.74 24.88 9.14
N ASP A 123 -11.66 25.36 8.51
CA ASP A 123 -11.65 25.76 7.11
C ASP A 123 -11.31 24.58 6.20
N ILE A 124 -12.36 24.06 5.55
CA ILE A 124 -12.29 22.90 4.66
C ILE A 124 -11.44 23.19 3.40
N GLU A 125 -11.49 24.40 2.86
CA GLU A 125 -10.84 24.70 1.57
C GLU A 125 -9.32 24.83 1.73
N SER A 126 -8.87 25.43 2.84
CA SER A 126 -7.45 25.43 3.21
C SER A 126 -6.94 24.01 3.47
N TYR A 127 -7.71 23.18 4.18
CA TYR A 127 -7.36 21.77 4.41
C TYR A 127 -7.21 20.99 3.11
N LYS A 128 -8.21 21.05 2.20
CA LYS A 128 -8.15 20.41 0.88
C LYS A 128 -6.94 20.86 0.06
N ARG A 129 -6.59 22.15 0.09
CA ARG A 129 -5.43 22.68 -0.64
C ARG A 129 -4.11 22.10 -0.11
N SER A 130 -3.99 21.95 1.21
CA SER A 130 -2.80 21.42 1.86
C SER A 130 -2.57 19.93 1.61
N THR A 131 -3.65 19.16 1.41
CA THR A 131 -3.62 17.70 1.17
C THR A 131 -3.58 17.33 -0.31
N ARG A 132 -4.34 18.03 -1.19
CA ARG A 132 -4.39 17.75 -2.65
C ARG A 132 -3.05 17.91 -3.36
N ARG A 133 -2.26 18.92 -2.98
CA ARG A 133 -0.95 19.18 -3.61
C ARG A 133 0.04 18.02 -3.44
N LYS A 134 -0.22 17.10 -2.49
CA LYS A 134 0.69 16.01 -2.12
C LYS A 134 0.24 14.66 -2.65
N ALA A 135 -1.08 14.41 -2.74
CA ALA A 135 -1.63 13.24 -3.43
C ALA A 135 -1.31 13.24 -4.94
N TYR A 136 -1.20 14.42 -5.56
CA TYR A 136 -0.81 14.54 -6.97
C TYR A 136 0.69 14.30 -7.23
N CYS A 137 1.58 14.61 -6.27
CA CYS A 137 3.01 14.38 -6.45
C CYS A 137 3.38 12.89 -6.40
N SER A 138 2.74 12.07 -5.55
CA SER A 138 3.06 10.64 -5.46
C SER A 138 2.60 9.84 -6.68
N LEU A 139 1.54 10.28 -7.37
CA LEU A 139 1.05 9.66 -8.61
C LEU A 139 2.01 9.90 -9.78
N HIS A 140 2.53 11.13 -9.93
CA HIS A 140 3.46 11.45 -11.02
C HIS A 140 4.89 10.95 -10.81
N GLU A 141 5.34 10.76 -9.57
CA GLU A 141 6.66 10.15 -9.31
C GLU A 141 6.69 8.66 -9.69
N HIS A 142 5.58 7.94 -9.49
CA HIS A 142 5.45 6.55 -9.95
C HIS A 142 5.35 6.42 -11.47
N GLU A 143 4.72 7.37 -12.17
CA GLU A 143 4.66 7.39 -13.64
C GLU A 143 6.02 7.68 -14.28
N LYS A 144 6.86 8.54 -13.67
CA LYS A 144 8.23 8.77 -14.18
C LYS A 144 9.13 7.55 -14.02
N SER A 145 9.08 6.87 -12.86
CA SER A 145 9.85 5.64 -12.61
C SER A 145 9.54 4.50 -13.61
N ASN A 146 8.30 4.42 -14.09
CA ASN A 146 7.90 3.38 -15.04
C ASN A 146 8.26 3.74 -16.49
N ASN A 147 8.36 5.03 -16.82
CA ASN A 147 8.73 5.47 -18.17
C ASN A 147 10.25 5.48 -18.40
N ASP A 148 11.06 5.57 -17.34
CA ASP A 148 12.52 5.53 -17.44
C ASP A 148 13.09 4.09 -17.54
N THR A 149 12.24 3.05 -17.45
CA THR A 149 12.64 1.63 -17.58
C THR A 149 12.34 1.01 -18.95
N ASP A 150 11.68 1.74 -19.85
CA ASP A 150 11.32 1.29 -21.21
C ASP A 150 12.15 1.99 -22.32
N SER A 151 13.26 2.63 -21.95
CA SER A 151 14.23 3.20 -22.90
C SER A 151 15.61 2.57 -22.72
N ASP A 152 15.74 1.31 -23.17
CA ASP A 152 16.98 0.70 -23.67
C ASP A 152 16.63 -0.34 -24.76
#